data_AF-A0A839E8R9-F1
#
_entry.id   AF-A0A839E8R9-F1
#
_cell.length_a   1.000
_cell.length_b   1.000
_cell.length_c   1.000
_cell.angle_alpha   90.00
_cell.angle_beta   90.00
_cell.angle_gamma   90.00
#
_symmetry.space_group_name_H-M   'P 1'
#
loop_
_entity.id
_entity.type
_entity.pdbx_description
1 polymer ?
#
loop_
_entity_poly.entity_id
_entity_poly.type
_entity_poly.pdbx_seq_one_letter_code
_entity_poly.pdbx_strand_id
1 'polypeptide(L)'
;MGKRTSFRKMGTAAAAVGAAVLVSASTAGAAQAMPSDHPNFDRYCTSDQVHVTTTRLDSGMGKSGTQLVFTARPGQSCLLGGAPGVTFTDPAGHALDIPTRPTSDQRTPVRVDQEHSATASLSFQRVNMNTGRQLSGPTPASMAVTLPAPMKVYTVTVPWISGVEVPSTVHVTPVSAR
;
A
#
# COMPACT_ATOMS: atom_id res chain seq x y z
N MET A 1 17.82 -46.20 -53.82
CA MET A 1 17.04 -47.47 -53.84
C MET A 1 16.08 -47.42 -52.65
N GLY A 2 14.76 -47.58 -52.70
CA GLY A 2 13.70 -47.74 -53.70
C GLY A 2 12.38 -47.51 -52.91
N LYS A 3 11.47 -46.64 -53.36
CA LYS A 3 10.32 -46.91 -54.26
C LYS A 3 9.16 -47.67 -53.59
N ARG A 4 8.01 -46.98 -53.44
CA ARG A 4 6.61 -47.33 -53.84
C ARG A 4 5.58 -46.97 -52.75
N THR A 5 4.78 -45.90 -52.92
CA THR A 5 3.42 -45.84 -53.53
C THR A 5 2.40 -46.84 -52.99
N SER A 6 1.21 -46.36 -52.52
CA SER A 6 -0.05 -46.37 -53.31
C SER A 6 -1.36 -46.27 -52.48
N PHE A 7 -2.19 -45.25 -52.79
CA PHE A 7 -3.66 -45.23 -53.01
C PHE A 7 -4.70 -45.72 -51.96
N ARG A 8 -5.69 -44.86 -51.63
CA ARG A 8 -7.07 -44.74 -52.21
C ARG A 8 -7.80 -43.53 -51.56
N LYS A 9 -8.25 -42.50 -52.29
CA LYS A 9 -9.50 -42.31 -53.09
C LYS A 9 -10.81 -42.40 -52.27
N MET A 10 -11.51 -41.26 -52.06
CA MET A 10 -12.80 -40.89 -52.70
C MET A 10 -13.67 -39.93 -51.86
N GLY A 11 -14.27 -38.94 -52.54
CA GLY A 11 -15.47 -38.19 -52.15
C GLY A 11 -15.19 -36.91 -51.35
N THR A 12 -15.77 -35.75 -51.61
CA THR A 12 -16.88 -35.38 -52.49
C THR A 12 -16.77 -33.86 -52.72
N ALA A 13 -17.03 -33.42 -53.95
CA ALA A 13 -17.05 -32.01 -54.32
C ALA A 13 -18.26 -31.31 -53.68
N ALA A 14 -18.04 -30.11 -53.14
CA ALA A 14 -19.07 -29.11 -52.98
C ALA A 14 -18.47 -27.76 -53.39
N ALA A 15 -18.83 -27.32 -54.59
CA ALA A 15 -18.59 -25.95 -55.04
C ALA A 15 -19.61 -25.05 -54.35
N ALA A 16 -19.14 -24.17 -53.46
CA ALA A 16 -19.92 -23.05 -52.97
C ALA A 16 -19.27 -21.77 -53.53
N VAL A 17 -19.86 -21.27 -54.62
CA VAL A 17 -19.68 -19.91 -55.09
C VAL A 17 -20.44 -19.02 -54.11
N GLY A 18 -19.70 -18.25 -53.31
CA GLY A 18 -20.29 -17.34 -52.33
C GLY A 18 -19.30 -16.28 -51.93
N ALA A 19 -19.32 -15.14 -52.62
CA ALA A 19 -18.64 -13.93 -52.20
C ALA A 19 -19.27 -13.42 -50.89
N ALA A 20 -18.47 -13.27 -49.83
CA ALA A 20 -18.87 -12.52 -48.65
C ALA A 20 -17.62 -12.01 -47.90
N VAL A 21 -17.33 -10.73 -48.16
CA VAL A 21 -16.78 -9.70 -47.26
C VAL A 21 -15.81 -10.15 -46.15
N LEU A 22 -14.55 -9.75 -46.29
CA LEU A 22 -13.59 -9.60 -45.19
C LEU A 22 -14.17 -8.62 -44.15
N VAL A 23 -14.78 -9.15 -43.09
CA VAL A 23 -14.99 -8.38 -41.85
C VAL A 23 -13.82 -8.72 -40.94
N SER A 24 -12.76 -7.93 -41.07
CA SER A 24 -11.74 -7.79 -40.05
C SER A 24 -12.44 -7.29 -38.79
N ALA A 25 -12.75 -8.18 -37.86
CA ALA A 25 -13.16 -7.80 -36.52
C ALA A 25 -11.93 -7.26 -35.80
N SER A 26 -11.54 -6.03 -36.12
CA SER A 26 -10.70 -5.21 -35.29
C SER A 26 -11.49 -4.98 -34.00
N THR A 27 -11.22 -5.77 -32.97
CA THR A 27 -11.60 -5.38 -31.61
C THR A 27 -10.81 -4.12 -31.32
N ALA A 28 -11.42 -2.96 -31.61
CA ALA A 28 -10.92 -1.67 -31.16
C ALA A 28 -10.86 -1.77 -29.65
N GLY A 29 -9.65 -1.94 -29.12
CA GLY A 29 -9.41 -1.84 -27.70
C GLY A 29 -10.02 -0.52 -27.25
N ALA A 30 -10.99 -0.59 -26.35
CA ALA A 30 -11.52 0.59 -25.71
C ALA A 30 -10.33 1.29 -25.08
N ALA A 31 -9.89 2.39 -25.69
CA ALA A 31 -8.97 3.32 -25.07
C ALA A 31 -9.72 3.81 -23.84
N GLN A 32 -9.40 3.23 -22.68
CA GLN A 32 -9.89 3.70 -21.40
C GLN A 32 -9.43 5.15 -21.32
N ALA A 33 -10.39 6.07 -21.31
CA ALA A 33 -10.14 7.49 -21.20
C ALA A 33 -9.17 7.71 -20.03
N MET A 34 -7.96 8.17 -20.32
CA MET A 34 -7.03 8.53 -19.27
C MET A 34 -7.65 9.69 -18.48
N PRO A 35 -7.80 9.58 -17.15
CA PRO A 35 -8.41 10.61 -16.34
C PRO A 35 -7.70 11.95 -16.55
N SER A 36 -8.51 12.95 -16.85
CA SER A 36 -8.17 14.34 -17.17
C SER A 36 -7.15 14.95 -16.20
N ASP A 37 -6.30 15.83 -16.74
CA ASP A 37 -5.31 16.68 -16.07
C ASP A 37 -5.94 17.69 -15.09
N HIS A 38 -6.64 17.21 -14.07
CA HIS A 38 -6.78 17.94 -12.82
C HIS A 38 -5.48 17.79 -12.01
N PRO A 39 -5.05 18.78 -11.22
CA PRO A 39 -4.00 18.55 -10.25
C PRO A 39 -4.46 17.38 -9.36
N ASN A 40 -3.72 16.27 -9.44
CA ASN A 40 -4.13 14.90 -9.13
C ASN A 40 -4.31 14.62 -7.63
N PHE A 41 -5.11 15.41 -6.94
CA PHE A 41 -5.40 15.25 -5.53
C PHE A 41 -6.35 14.09 -5.26
N ASP A 42 -7.23 13.79 -6.21
CA ASP A 42 -8.11 12.61 -6.16
C ASP A 42 -7.35 11.28 -6.34
N ARG A 43 -6.05 11.33 -6.67
CA ARG A 43 -5.20 10.15 -6.77
C ARG A 43 -4.59 9.76 -5.43
N TYR A 44 -4.61 10.61 -4.40
CA TYR A 44 -4.08 10.25 -3.09
C TYR A 44 -5.07 9.39 -2.33
N CYS A 45 -4.57 8.44 -1.54
CA CYS A 45 -5.42 7.52 -0.81
C CYS A 45 -6.30 8.25 0.21
N THR A 46 -7.58 7.92 0.20
CA THR A 46 -8.50 8.24 1.30
C THR A 46 -8.53 7.11 2.33
N SER A 47 -9.11 7.36 3.51
CA SER A 47 -9.31 6.35 4.55
C SER A 47 -10.16 5.15 4.08
N ASP A 48 -11.05 5.38 3.11
CA ASP A 48 -11.93 4.32 2.58
C ASP A 48 -11.23 3.47 1.52
N GLN A 49 -10.14 3.95 0.92
CA GLN A 49 -9.43 3.26 -0.15
C GLN A 49 -8.28 2.38 0.34
N VAL A 50 -7.76 2.65 1.55
CA VAL A 50 -6.59 1.96 2.09
C VAL A 50 -6.93 1.22 3.39
N HIS A 51 -6.39 0.03 3.53
CA HIS A 51 -6.33 -0.71 4.77
C HIS A 51 -4.94 -0.56 5.38
N VAL A 52 -4.88 -0.23 6.66
CA VAL A 52 -3.63 -0.06 7.40
C VAL A 52 -3.53 -1.15 8.46
N THR A 53 -2.45 -1.92 8.42
CA THR A 53 -2.14 -2.90 9.48
C THR A 53 -0.82 -2.57 10.15
N THR A 54 -0.74 -2.88 11.43
CA THR A 54 0.47 -2.74 12.24
C THR A 54 1.11 -4.11 12.47
N THR A 55 2.41 -4.23 12.27
CA THR A 55 3.20 -5.40 12.67
C THR A 55 4.32 -4.98 13.61
N ARG A 56 4.68 -5.84 14.57
CA ARG A 56 5.79 -5.55 15.48
C ARG A 56 7.09 -5.51 14.69
N LEU A 57 7.90 -4.47 14.94
CA LEU A 57 9.25 -4.37 14.42
C LEU A 57 10.23 -4.47 15.59
N ASP A 58 10.83 -5.64 15.77
CA ASP A 58 11.89 -5.82 16.75
C ASP A 58 13.16 -5.18 16.21
N SER A 59 13.47 -3.99 16.71
CA SER A 59 14.73 -3.31 16.41
C SER A 59 15.73 -3.66 17.50
N GLY A 60 16.93 -4.13 17.12
CA GLY A 60 17.99 -4.41 18.08
C GLY A 60 18.42 -3.15 18.85
N MET A 61 19.24 -3.35 19.90
CA MET A 61 19.90 -2.27 20.66
C MET A 61 18.94 -1.31 21.39
N GLY A 62 17.99 -1.84 22.16
CA GLY A 62 17.15 -1.02 23.06
C GLY A 62 16.14 -0.11 22.35
N LYS A 63 15.97 -0.29 21.04
CA LYS A 63 14.89 0.31 20.25
C LYS A 63 13.73 -0.67 20.13
N SER A 64 12.55 -0.14 19.86
CA SER A 64 11.41 -0.94 19.45
C SER A 64 10.64 -0.16 18.40
N GLY A 65 9.76 -0.85 17.68
CA GLY A 65 9.04 -0.23 16.61
C GLY A 65 7.82 -1.02 16.16
N THR A 66 7.15 -0.43 15.19
CA THR A 66 6.00 -1.02 14.50
C THR A 66 6.12 -0.67 13.04
N GLN A 67 5.88 -1.62 12.16
CA GLN A 67 5.73 -1.35 10.75
C GLN A 67 4.25 -1.16 10.42
N LEU A 68 3.95 -0.07 9.73
CA LEU A 68 2.68 0.18 9.09
C LEU A 68 2.74 -0.41 7.69
N VAL A 69 1.74 -1.21 7.34
CA VAL A 69 1.54 -1.74 5.99
C VAL A 69 0.26 -1.16 5.45
N PHE A 70 0.38 -0.50 4.31
CA PHE A 70 -0.70 0.15 3.58
C PHE A 70 -1.03 -0.72 2.36
N THR A 71 -2.26 -1.19 2.28
CA THR A 71 -2.76 -2.02 1.17
C THR A 71 -4.05 -1.40 0.64
N ALA A 72 -4.17 -1.24 -0.67
CA ALA A 72 -5.42 -0.74 -1.24
C ALA A 72 -6.53 -1.79 -1.07
N ARG A 73 -7.76 -1.32 -0.86
CA ARG A 73 -8.93 -2.20 -0.90
C ARG A 73 -9.14 -2.77 -2.31
N PRO A 74 -9.88 -3.88 -2.45
CA PRO A 74 -10.12 -4.49 -3.75
C PRO A 74 -10.66 -3.51 -4.80
N GLY A 75 -10.05 -3.53 -5.99
CA GLY A 75 -10.40 -2.64 -7.11
C GLY A 75 -9.99 -1.17 -6.93
N GLN A 76 -9.25 -0.83 -5.86
CA GLN A 76 -8.75 0.53 -5.63
C GLN A 76 -7.25 0.64 -5.97
N SER A 77 -6.84 1.82 -6.42
CA SER A 77 -5.44 2.22 -6.54
C SER A 77 -5.30 3.69 -6.22
N CYS A 78 -4.26 4.05 -5.48
CA CYS A 78 -4.04 5.41 -5.02
C CYS A 78 -2.56 5.66 -4.72
N LEU A 79 -2.22 6.90 -4.35
CA LEU A 79 -0.88 7.38 -4.05
C LEU A 79 -0.75 7.71 -2.55
N LEU A 80 0.39 7.34 -1.96
CA LEU A 80 0.83 7.78 -0.63
C LEU A 80 2.21 8.39 -0.74
N GLY A 81 2.45 9.58 -0.20
CA GLY A 81 3.79 10.20 -0.25
C GLY A 81 4.14 10.88 1.06
N GLY A 82 5.41 10.83 1.48
CA GLY A 82 5.84 11.42 2.75
C GLY A 82 5.66 10.51 3.96
N ALA A 83 5.96 11.03 5.14
CA ALA A 83 5.78 10.31 6.41
C ALA A 83 4.35 10.51 6.92
N PRO A 84 3.65 9.44 7.32
CA PRO A 84 2.32 9.58 7.91
C PRO A 84 2.43 10.30 9.27
N GLY A 85 1.43 11.12 9.58
CA GLY A 85 1.25 11.61 10.94
C GLY A 85 0.72 10.48 11.81
N VAL A 86 1.11 10.44 13.08
CA VAL A 86 0.53 9.47 14.03
C VAL A 86 0.17 10.17 15.33
N THR A 87 -0.94 9.74 15.93
CA THR A 87 -1.35 10.15 17.28
C THR A 87 -1.84 8.92 18.02
N PHE A 88 -1.69 8.93 19.33
CA PHE A 88 -1.98 7.77 20.18
C PHE A 88 -3.11 8.09 21.13
N THR A 89 -3.94 7.09 21.43
CA THR A 89 -5.00 7.22 22.43
C THR A 89 -4.93 6.09 23.46
N ASP A 90 -5.40 6.40 24.67
CA ASP A 90 -5.55 5.44 25.75
C ASP A 90 -6.84 4.58 25.57
N PRO A 91 -7.10 3.57 26.42
CA PRO A 91 -8.31 2.76 26.34
C PRO A 91 -9.62 3.53 26.54
N ALA A 92 -9.59 4.71 27.15
CA ALA A 92 -10.75 5.59 27.31
C ALA A 92 -10.96 6.51 26.10
N GLY A 93 -10.05 6.49 25.11
CA GLY A 93 -10.10 7.32 23.92
C GLY A 93 -9.45 8.70 24.10
N HIS A 94 -8.76 8.97 25.21
CA HIS A 94 -8.03 10.22 25.41
C HIS A 94 -6.72 10.21 24.64
N ALA A 95 -6.36 11.36 24.06
CA ALA A 95 -5.06 11.51 23.41
C ALA A 95 -3.92 11.40 24.42
N LEU A 96 -2.89 10.64 24.05
CA LEU A 96 -1.63 10.53 24.78
C LEU A 96 -0.63 11.54 24.23
N ASP A 97 0.07 12.25 25.12
CA ASP A 97 1.14 13.19 24.77
C ASP A 97 2.44 12.43 24.45
N ILE A 98 2.43 11.74 23.32
CA ILE A 98 3.61 11.05 22.77
C ILE A 98 4.08 11.86 21.57
N PRO A 99 5.27 12.50 21.63
CA PRO A 99 5.77 13.30 20.53
C PRO A 99 6.16 12.42 19.34
N THR A 100 5.86 12.88 18.13
CA THR A 100 6.15 12.19 16.88
C THR A 100 6.98 13.06 15.96
N ARG A 101 7.99 12.48 15.30
CA ARG A 101 8.87 13.20 14.37
C ARG A 101 9.07 12.41 13.07
N PRO A 102 8.82 13.01 11.90
CA PRO A 102 9.21 12.38 10.65
C PRO A 102 10.74 12.30 10.54
N THR A 103 11.28 11.23 9.98
CA THR A 103 12.74 11.07 9.81
C THR A 103 13.28 11.74 8.54
N SER A 104 12.42 11.99 7.56
CA SER A 104 12.76 12.78 6.37
C SER A 104 11.50 13.26 5.64
N ASP A 105 11.67 14.24 4.76
CA ASP A 105 10.59 14.81 3.95
C ASP A 105 10.47 14.13 2.58
N GLN A 106 10.76 12.83 2.44
CA GLN A 106 10.75 12.17 1.13
C GLN A 106 9.42 12.41 0.40
N ARG A 107 9.49 13.08 -0.77
CA ARG A 107 8.30 13.65 -1.43
C ARG A 107 7.71 12.78 -2.53
N THR A 108 8.44 11.79 -3.04
CA THR A 108 7.95 10.99 -4.17
C THR A 108 6.80 10.10 -3.72
N PRO A 109 5.58 10.30 -4.24
CA PRO A 109 4.46 9.44 -3.89
C PRO A 109 4.67 8.03 -4.44
N VAL A 110 4.30 7.05 -3.65
CA VAL A 110 4.29 5.63 -3.97
C VAL A 110 2.87 5.23 -4.36
N ARG A 111 2.74 4.48 -5.46
CA ARG A 111 1.47 3.85 -5.83
C ARG A 111 1.21 2.66 -4.92
N VAL A 112 -0.01 2.58 -4.41
CA VAL A 112 -0.54 1.46 -3.64
C VAL A 112 -1.72 0.87 -4.40
N ASP A 113 -1.70 -0.45 -4.57
CA ASP A 113 -2.83 -1.25 -5.08
C ASP A 113 -2.88 -2.60 -4.34
N GLN A 114 -3.61 -3.58 -4.88
CA GLN A 114 -3.74 -4.90 -4.25
C GLN A 114 -2.45 -5.73 -4.32
N GLU A 115 -1.63 -5.51 -5.34
CA GLU A 115 -0.39 -6.27 -5.58
C GLU A 115 0.83 -5.53 -5.04
N HIS A 116 0.76 -4.19 -5.01
CA HIS A 116 1.82 -3.30 -4.58
C HIS A 116 1.41 -2.60 -3.28
N SER A 117 1.84 -3.16 -2.15
CA SER A 117 1.68 -2.51 -0.84
C SER A 117 2.79 -1.48 -0.59
N ALA A 118 2.54 -0.56 0.35
CA ALA A 118 3.56 0.34 0.84
C ALA A 118 3.76 0.19 2.35
N THR A 119 4.90 0.63 2.87
CA THR A 119 5.20 0.55 4.29
C THR A 119 5.77 1.84 4.84
N ALA A 120 5.54 2.09 6.12
CA ALA A 120 6.26 3.08 6.92
C ALA A 120 6.64 2.44 8.25
N SER A 121 7.75 2.86 8.86
CA SER A 121 8.22 2.32 10.13
C SER A 121 8.15 3.39 11.21
N LEU A 122 7.62 2.97 12.36
CA LEU A 122 7.61 3.69 13.62
C LEU A 122 8.74 3.12 14.47
N SER A 123 9.59 3.97 15.03
CA SER A 123 10.63 3.53 15.96
C SER A 123 10.75 4.47 17.14
N PHE A 124 11.00 3.90 18.31
CA PHE A 124 11.18 4.64 19.55
C PHE A 124 12.19 3.91 20.45
N GLN A 125 12.76 4.63 21.38
CA GLN A 125 13.73 4.09 22.33
C GLN A 125 12.99 3.52 23.54
N ARG A 126 13.34 2.30 23.96
CA ARG A 126 12.81 1.66 25.19
C ARG A 126 13.82 1.62 26.33
N VAL A 127 15.10 1.77 26.03
CA VAL A 127 16.18 1.68 27.00
C VAL A 127 17.03 2.93 26.90
N ASN A 128 17.38 3.55 28.02
CA ASN A 128 18.35 4.63 28.06
C ASN A 128 19.74 4.08 27.70
N MET A 129 20.32 4.50 26.56
CA MET A 129 21.58 3.96 26.04
C MET A 129 22.78 4.22 26.95
N ASN A 130 22.72 5.24 27.81
CA ASN A 130 23.82 5.58 28.72
C ASN A 130 23.80 4.73 30.00
N THR A 131 22.61 4.29 30.44
CA THR A 131 22.43 3.62 31.74
C THR A 131 21.95 2.18 31.62
N GLY A 132 21.51 1.74 30.43
CA GLY A 132 20.91 0.42 30.22
C GLY A 132 19.54 0.22 30.87
N ARG A 133 18.98 1.26 31.52
CA ARG A 133 17.68 1.17 32.21
C ARG A 133 16.52 1.29 31.23
N GLN A 134 15.48 0.50 31.47
CA GLN A 134 14.22 0.63 30.74
C GLN A 134 13.58 1.99 31.02
N LEU A 135 13.11 2.64 29.96
CA LEU A 135 12.32 3.87 30.02
C LEU A 135 10.84 3.47 30.20
N SER A 136 10.12 4.21 31.03
CA SER A 136 8.69 4.03 31.26
C SER A 136 7.87 5.02 30.47
N GLY A 137 6.74 4.57 29.93
CA GLY A 137 5.86 5.40 29.10
C GLY A 137 4.40 4.99 29.18
N PRO A 138 3.50 5.78 28.61
CA PRO A 138 2.11 5.37 28.44
C PRO A 138 2.00 4.13 27.53
N THR A 139 0.95 3.34 27.76
CA THR A 139 0.57 2.22 26.88
C THR A 139 -0.65 2.63 26.06
N PRO A 140 -0.48 2.90 24.75
CA PRO A 140 -1.62 3.20 23.88
C PRO A 140 -2.56 2.01 23.73
N ALA A 141 -3.85 2.29 23.53
CA ALA A 141 -4.83 1.31 23.07
C ALA A 141 -4.97 1.33 21.55
N SER A 142 -4.91 2.52 20.95
CA SER A 142 -5.01 2.70 19.51
C SER A 142 -4.12 3.82 19.00
N MET A 143 -3.95 3.85 17.68
CA MET A 143 -3.18 4.87 16.98
C MET A 143 -3.99 5.37 15.78
N ALA A 144 -4.11 6.68 15.65
CA ALA A 144 -4.68 7.33 14.48
C ALA A 144 -3.54 7.69 13.52
N VAL A 145 -3.58 7.11 12.32
CA VAL A 145 -2.61 7.32 11.25
C VAL A 145 -3.17 8.33 10.25
N THR A 146 -2.57 9.50 10.20
CA THR A 146 -2.88 10.53 9.22
C THR A 146 -2.14 10.25 7.93
N LEU A 147 -2.90 9.96 6.87
CA LEU A 147 -2.37 9.73 5.54
C LEU A 147 -1.78 11.04 5.00
N PRO A 148 -0.54 11.01 4.48
CA PRO A 148 0.10 12.20 3.99
C PRO A 148 -0.44 12.55 2.59
N ALA A 149 -1.33 13.54 2.56
CA ALA A 149 -1.96 14.06 1.35
C ALA A 149 -1.92 15.61 1.35
N PRO A 150 -1.74 16.27 0.20
CA PRO A 150 -1.39 17.69 0.12
C PRO A 150 -2.53 18.67 0.45
N MET A 151 -3.81 18.27 0.39
CA MET A 151 -4.93 19.20 0.60
C MET A 151 -6.02 18.73 1.56
N LYS A 152 -6.03 17.45 1.94
CA LYS A 152 -7.02 16.89 2.86
C LYS A 152 -6.33 15.94 3.83
N VAL A 153 -6.76 15.99 5.08
CA VAL A 153 -6.29 15.11 6.14
C VAL A 153 -7.23 13.92 6.20
N TYR A 154 -6.73 12.75 5.82
CA TYR A 154 -7.45 11.49 6.00
C TYR A 154 -6.80 10.72 7.14
N THR A 155 -7.61 10.18 8.05
CA THR A 155 -7.11 9.46 9.23
C THR A 155 -7.68 8.05 9.26
N VAL A 156 -6.83 7.08 9.55
CA VAL A 156 -7.20 5.68 9.75
C VAL A 156 -6.82 5.29 11.18
N THR A 157 -7.79 4.86 11.98
CA THR A 157 -7.54 4.35 13.32
C THR A 157 -7.20 2.86 13.25
N VAL A 158 -6.07 2.49 13.86
CA VAL A 158 -5.61 1.11 13.97
C VAL A 158 -5.39 0.74 15.43
N PRO A 159 -5.65 -0.52 15.83
CA PRO A 159 -5.32 -0.98 17.17
C PRO A 159 -3.82 -0.89 17.42
N TRP A 160 -3.42 -0.49 18.62
CA TRP A 160 -2.02 -0.52 19.00
C TRP A 160 -1.60 -1.95 19.38
N ILE A 161 -0.30 -2.23 19.32
CA ILE A 161 0.23 -3.52 19.75
C ILE A 161 0.06 -3.63 21.26
N SER A 162 -0.82 -4.55 21.68
CA SER A 162 -1.17 -4.75 23.10
C SER A 162 0.07 -4.84 24.01
N GLY A 163 0.04 -4.06 25.09
CA GLY A 163 1.06 -4.06 26.14
C GLY A 163 2.41 -3.43 25.77
N VAL A 164 2.52 -2.77 24.61
CA VAL A 164 3.75 -2.08 24.22
C VAL A 164 3.71 -0.63 24.70
N GLU A 165 4.58 -0.28 25.64
CA GLU A 165 4.78 1.11 26.08
C GLU A 165 5.55 1.93 25.04
N VAL A 166 5.24 3.22 24.98
CA VAL A 166 5.93 4.20 24.12
C VAL A 166 6.53 5.29 25.01
N PRO A 167 7.76 5.10 25.51
CA PRO A 167 8.34 5.96 26.55
C PRO A 167 9.14 7.15 26.01
N SER A 168 9.22 7.32 24.70
CA SER A 168 10.03 8.35 24.07
C SER A 168 9.42 8.83 22.75
N THR A 169 10.09 9.78 22.09
CA THR A 169 9.65 10.27 20.79
C THR A 169 9.58 9.15 19.76
N VAL A 170 8.48 9.09 19.04
CA VAL A 170 8.29 8.16 17.93
C VAL A 170 8.82 8.79 16.64
N HIS A 171 9.77 8.13 16.02
CA HIS A 171 10.30 8.49 14.72
C HIS A 171 9.55 7.73 13.63
N VAL A 172 9.03 8.46 12.65
CA VAL A 172 8.21 7.90 11.56
C VAL A 172 8.94 8.04 10.23
N THR A 173 9.17 6.93 9.55
CA THR A 173 9.78 6.98 8.20
C THR A 173 8.74 7.39 7.15
N PRO A 174 9.17 7.98 6.03
CA PRO A 174 8.32 8.09 4.86
C PRO A 174 7.77 6.74 4.41
N VAL A 175 6.64 6.80 3.73
CA VAL A 175 6.07 5.65 3.02
C VAL A 175 7.00 5.25 1.88
N SER A 176 7.30 3.95 1.79
CA SER A 176 8.07 3.34 0.70
C SER A 176 7.32 2.15 0.09
N ALA A 177 7.55 1.87 -1.19
CA ALA A 177 7.03 0.64 -1.81
C ALA A 177 7.61 -0.60 -1.10
N ARG A 178 6.81 -1.66 -1.02
CA ARG A 178 7.19 -2.95 -0.46
C ARG A 178 7.40 -3.98 -1.55
#